data_AF-A0A3A8ITW8-F1
#
_entry.id   AF-A0A3A8ITW8-F1
#
_cell.length_a   1.000
_cell.length_b   1.000
_cell.length_c   1.000
_cell.angle_alpha   90.00
_cell.angle_beta   90.00
_cell.angle_gamma   90.00
#
_symmetry.space_group_name_H-M   'P 1'
#
loop_
_entity.id
_entity.type
_entity.pdbx_description
1 polymer ?
#
loop_
_entity_poly.entity_id
_entity_poly.type
_entity_poly.pdbx_seq_one_letter_code
_entity_poly.pdbx_strand_id
1 'polypeptide(L)'
;MSGGNLLTDGAGCCFRAWDATNRQNCFAGWCYSEAETDAVIARSHGCDVVTLESMQGNVIDHIDMWMAVLSPKTVLVGRYDVRDDAINAAILDRNARRLADLGYDVVRIPMPTPYCRDEGGT
;
A
#
# COMPACT_ATOMS: atom_id res chain seq x y z
N MET A 1 6.49 9.08 -8.83
CA MET A 1 6.55 8.59 -7.43
C MET A 1 6.92 9.71 -6.48
N SER A 2 6.31 9.71 -5.29
CA SER A 2 6.74 10.49 -4.11
C SER A 2 7.15 9.54 -2.98
N GLY A 3 7.81 10.05 -1.93
CA GLY A 3 8.35 9.23 -0.83
C GLY A 3 7.33 8.30 -0.17
N GLY A 4 6.07 8.72 -0.03
CA GLY A 4 5.00 7.91 0.58
C GLY A 4 4.57 6.67 -0.22
N ASN A 5 5.00 6.56 -1.48
CA ASN A 5 4.64 5.42 -2.35
C ASN A 5 5.50 4.18 -2.12
N LEU A 6 6.60 4.29 -1.38
CA LEU A 6 7.58 3.22 -1.19
C LEU A 6 8.02 3.14 0.26
N LEU A 7 7.90 1.96 0.85
CA LEU A 7 8.50 1.62 2.14
C LEU A 7 9.58 0.57 1.95
N THR A 8 10.58 0.53 2.83
CA THR A 8 11.61 -0.51 2.82
C THR A 8 11.75 -1.13 4.20
N ASP A 9 12.02 -2.44 4.24
CA ASP A 9 12.34 -3.15 5.47
C ASP A 9 13.80 -2.94 5.94
N GLY A 10 14.64 -2.30 5.11
CA GLY A 10 16.08 -2.18 5.37
C GLY A 10 16.85 -3.49 5.30
N ALA A 11 16.22 -4.59 4.87
CA ALA A 11 16.76 -5.95 4.81
C ALA A 11 16.53 -6.61 3.44
N GLY A 12 16.33 -5.79 2.40
CA GLY A 12 16.28 -6.24 1.02
C GLY A 12 14.89 -6.34 0.42
N CYS A 13 13.83 -5.89 1.11
CA CYS A 13 12.49 -5.75 0.54
C CYS A 13 12.03 -4.29 0.47
N CYS A 14 11.30 -3.98 -0.60
CA CYS A 14 10.54 -2.75 -0.75
C CYS A 14 9.07 -3.06 -0.96
N PHE A 15 8.20 -2.22 -0.41
CA PHE A 15 6.75 -2.35 -0.52
C PHE A 15 6.17 -1.11 -1.19
N ARG A 16 5.19 -1.33 -2.07
CA ARG A 16 4.43 -0.25 -2.72
C ARG A 16 2.99 -0.68 -2.94
N ALA A 17 2.10 0.30 -3.05
CA ALA A 17 0.77 0.09 -3.60
C ALA A 17 0.85 0.06 -5.14
N TRP A 18 -0.06 -0.69 -5.77
CA TRP A 18 -0.05 -0.93 -7.22
C TRP A 18 -0.39 0.34 -8.03
N ASP A 19 -1.49 0.99 -7.69
CA ASP A 19 -2.24 1.92 -8.52
C ASP A 19 -1.56 3.26 -8.74
N ALA A 20 -1.28 4.02 -7.66
CA ALA A 20 -0.64 5.33 -7.79
C ALA A 20 0.70 5.25 -8.52
N THR A 21 1.49 4.21 -8.22
CA THR A 21 2.79 4.01 -8.85
C THR A 21 2.65 3.68 -10.34
N ASN A 22 1.79 2.73 -10.71
CA ASN A 22 1.64 2.32 -12.11
C ASN A 22 0.97 3.39 -12.98
N ARG A 23 -0.05 4.09 -12.48
CA ARG A 23 -0.72 5.18 -13.22
C ARG A 23 0.21 6.36 -13.51
N GLN A 24 1.15 6.63 -12.61
CA GLN A 24 2.12 7.72 -12.76
C GLN A 24 3.34 7.38 -13.62
N ASN A 25 3.47 6.12 -14.06
CA ASN A 25 4.61 5.68 -14.88
C ASN A 25 4.30 5.64 -16.39
N CYS A 26 3.27 6.38 -16.80
CA CYS A 26 2.96 6.69 -18.19
C CYS A 26 3.46 8.08 -18.55
N PHE A 27 4.21 8.16 -19.64
CA PHE A 27 4.76 9.38 -20.24
C PHE A 27 4.16 9.59 -21.63
N ALA A 28 4.41 10.76 -22.24
CA ALA A 28 3.93 11.04 -23.58
C ALA A 28 4.48 10.01 -24.58
N GLY A 29 3.60 9.15 -25.09
CA GLY A 29 3.91 8.13 -26.10
C GLY A 29 4.39 6.78 -25.57
N TRP A 30 4.51 6.59 -24.25
CA TRP A 30 5.00 5.32 -23.68
C TRP A 30 4.70 5.16 -22.18
N CYS A 31 4.56 3.93 -21.69
CA CYS A 31 4.43 3.60 -20.27
C CYS A 31 5.37 2.46 -19.89
N TYR A 32 5.91 2.51 -18.67
CA TYR A 32 6.50 1.31 -18.07
C TYR A 32 5.40 0.30 -17.75
N SER A 33 5.65 -0.97 -18.03
CA SER A 33 4.89 -2.07 -17.40
C SER A 33 5.17 -2.13 -15.89
N GLU A 34 4.33 -2.86 -15.16
CA GLU A 34 4.55 -3.10 -13.74
C GLU A 34 5.92 -3.77 -13.49
N ALA A 35 6.27 -4.79 -14.27
CA ALA A 35 7.54 -5.50 -14.14
C ALA A 35 8.76 -4.60 -14.40
N GLU A 36 8.69 -3.71 -15.41
CA GLU A 36 9.77 -2.76 -15.67
C GLU A 36 9.85 -1.70 -14.56
N THR A 37 8.70 -1.26 -14.05
CA THR A 37 8.66 -0.35 -12.90
C THR A 37 9.34 -0.99 -11.68
N ASP A 38 8.98 -2.23 -11.36
CA ASP A 38 9.54 -2.97 -10.24
C ASP A 38 11.04 -3.18 -10.42
N ALA A 39 11.50 -3.48 -11.63
CA ALA A 39 12.93 -3.58 -11.94
C ALA A 39 13.68 -2.24 -11.77
N VAL A 40 13.06 -1.10 -12.10
CA VAL A 40 13.66 0.22 -11.87
C VAL A 40 13.75 0.52 -10.38
N ILE A 41 12.70 0.25 -9.60
CA ILE A 41 12.69 0.43 -8.14
C ILE A 41 13.74 -0.47 -7.50
N ALA A 42 13.75 -1.77 -7.84
CA ALA A 42 14.68 -2.75 -7.32
C ALA A 42 16.14 -2.33 -7.53
N ARG A 43 16.49 -1.89 -8.74
CA ARG A 43 17.84 -1.40 -9.06
C ARG A 43 18.18 -0.12 -8.30
N SER A 44 17.23 0.79 -8.14
CA SER A 44 17.47 2.10 -7.50
C SER A 44 17.61 1.99 -5.98
N HIS A 45 16.94 1.02 -5.37
CA HIS A 45 16.88 0.87 -3.91
C HIS A 45 17.61 -0.38 -3.38
N GLY A 46 18.07 -1.27 -4.25
CA GLY A 46 18.78 -2.49 -3.86
C GLY A 46 17.89 -3.49 -3.11
N CYS A 47 16.63 -3.65 -3.53
CA CYS A 47 15.63 -4.47 -2.85
C CYS A 47 14.76 -5.25 -3.83
N ASP A 48 14.16 -6.35 -3.36
CA ASP A 48 13.07 -7.04 -4.04
C ASP A 48 11.75 -6.30 -3.80
N VAL A 49 10.98 -6.09 -4.87
CA VAL A 49 9.75 -5.29 -4.80
C VAL A 49 8.54 -6.19 -4.56
N VAL A 50 7.80 -5.88 -3.50
CA VAL A 50 6.50 -6.46 -3.16
C VAL A 50 5.41 -5.44 -3.48
N THR A 51 4.69 -5.67 -4.58
CA THR A 51 3.54 -4.85 -4.97
C THR A 51 2.27 -5.33 -4.27
N LEU A 52 1.71 -4.49 -3.41
CA LEU A 52 0.48 -4.72 -2.64
C LEU A 52 -0.73 -4.14 -3.35
N GLU A 53 -1.92 -4.68 -3.02
CA GLU A 53 -3.17 -4.20 -3.58
C GLU A 53 -3.47 -2.78 -3.11
N SER A 54 -3.83 -1.90 -4.03
CA SER A 54 -4.19 -0.51 -3.75
C SER A 54 -5.57 -0.39 -3.13
N MET A 55 -5.72 0.60 -2.24
CA MET A 55 -7.04 0.94 -1.72
C MET A 55 -7.90 1.58 -2.82
N GLN A 56 -9.22 1.50 -2.68
CA GLN A 56 -10.20 2.00 -3.65
C GLN A 56 -10.95 3.23 -3.13
N GLY A 57 -11.52 4.00 -4.06
CA GLY A 57 -12.28 5.21 -3.76
C GLY A 57 -11.43 6.48 -3.72
N ASN A 58 -11.94 7.53 -3.09
CA ASN A 58 -11.27 8.83 -2.98
C ASN A 58 -10.27 8.83 -1.81
N VAL A 59 -9.31 7.92 -1.86
CA VAL A 59 -8.26 7.76 -0.85
C VAL A 59 -6.90 8.13 -1.44
N ILE A 60 -5.97 8.56 -0.59
CA ILE A 60 -4.57 8.69 -0.97
C ILE A 60 -3.99 7.27 -0.99
N ASP A 61 -3.67 6.76 -2.18
CA ASP A 61 -3.15 5.39 -2.39
C ASP A 61 -1.66 5.23 -2.01
N HIS A 62 -1.06 6.21 -1.35
CA HIS A 62 0.28 6.03 -0.81
C HIS A 62 0.28 4.94 0.26
N ILE A 63 1.26 4.04 0.20
CA ILE A 63 1.38 2.92 1.13
C ILE A 63 1.62 3.39 2.57
N ASP A 64 2.29 4.52 2.76
CA ASP A 64 2.55 5.13 4.06
C ASP A 64 1.27 5.59 4.81
N MET A 65 0.16 5.75 4.09
CA MET A 65 -1.12 6.13 4.69
C MET A 65 -1.81 4.96 5.42
N TRP A 66 -1.43 3.71 5.13
CA TRP A 66 -2.09 2.52 5.66
C TRP A 66 -1.14 1.42 6.12
N MET A 67 0.17 1.56 5.92
CA MET A 67 1.19 0.64 6.39
C MET A 67 2.43 1.38 6.88
N ALA A 68 3.13 0.80 7.86
CA ALA A 68 4.46 1.22 8.27
C ALA A 68 5.35 0.00 8.50
N VAL A 69 6.63 0.10 8.18
CA VAL A 69 7.64 -0.88 8.60
C VAL A 69 8.16 -0.45 9.97
N LEU A 70 8.05 -1.33 10.96
CA LEU A 70 8.52 -1.06 12.33
C LEU A 70 9.92 -1.66 12.58
N SER A 71 10.22 -2.77 11.91
CA SER A 71 11.51 -3.45 11.93
C SER A 71 11.69 -4.26 10.64
N PRO A 72 12.87 -4.85 10.39
CA PRO A 72 13.08 -5.74 9.24
C PRO A 72 12.13 -6.93 9.13
N LYS A 73 11.41 -7.29 10.20
CA LYS A 73 10.43 -8.38 10.22
C LYS A 73 9.07 -8.01 10.75
N THR A 74 8.84 -6.76 11.17
CA THR A 74 7.57 -6.34 11.76
C THR A 74 6.98 -5.19 10.96
N VAL A 75 5.72 -5.34 10.57
CA VAL A 75 4.97 -4.33 9.83
C VAL A 75 3.66 -4.00 10.53
N LEU A 76 3.30 -2.73 10.54
CA LEU A 76 2.01 -2.24 10.96
C LEU A 76 1.13 -2.08 9.73
N VAL A 77 -0.10 -2.59 9.76
CA VAL A 77 -1.07 -2.40 8.67
C VAL A 77 -2.41 -1.97 9.27
N GLY A 78 -3.00 -0.91 8.72
CA GLY A 78 -4.30 -0.37 9.12
C GLY A 78 -5.44 -1.37 8.93
N ARG A 79 -6.48 -1.26 9.76
CA ARG A 79 -7.66 -2.11 9.71
C ARG A 79 -8.91 -1.24 9.79
N TYR A 80 -9.65 -1.15 8.70
CA TYR A 80 -10.98 -0.55 8.71
C TYR A 80 -11.99 -1.44 9.41
N ASP A 81 -12.96 -0.81 10.07
CA ASP A 81 -14.20 -1.48 10.42
C ASP A 81 -15.00 -1.71 9.13
N VAL A 82 -15.56 -2.91 8.96
CA VAL A 82 -16.35 -3.26 7.76
C VAL A 82 -17.59 -2.38 7.59
N ARG A 83 -18.09 -1.78 8.67
CA ARG A 83 -19.22 -0.83 8.65
C ARG A 83 -18.82 0.55 8.12
N ASP A 84 -17.54 0.89 8.24
CA ASP A 84 -17.00 2.17 7.77
C ASP A 84 -16.57 2.05 6.30
N ASP A 85 -15.87 0.96 5.94
CA ASP A 85 -15.46 0.67 4.55
C ASP A 85 -15.18 -0.82 4.32
N ALA A 86 -16.19 -1.56 3.86
CA ALA A 86 -16.08 -3.00 3.62
C ALA A 86 -15.06 -3.37 2.52
N ILE A 87 -14.89 -2.51 1.51
CA ILE A 87 -14.00 -2.78 0.38
C ILE A 87 -12.55 -2.65 0.83
N ASN A 88 -12.20 -1.51 1.43
CA ASN A 88 -10.84 -1.28 1.90
C ASN A 88 -10.50 -2.14 3.13
N ALA A 89 -11.47 -2.50 3.97
CA ALA A 89 -11.25 -3.52 5.01
C ALA A 89 -10.78 -4.86 4.40
N ALA A 90 -11.45 -5.33 3.34
CA ALA A 90 -11.07 -6.57 2.68
C ALA A 90 -9.71 -6.50 1.97
N ILE A 91 -9.37 -5.36 1.36
CA ILE A 91 -8.06 -5.12 0.73
C ILE A 91 -6.95 -5.16 1.77
N LEU A 92 -7.10 -4.41 2.88
CA LEU A 92 -6.09 -4.39 3.94
C LEU A 92 -5.93 -5.76 4.60
N ASP A 93 -6.99 -6.56 4.72
CA ASP A 93 -6.92 -7.93 5.21
C ASP A 93 -6.21 -8.89 4.25
N ARG A 94 -6.35 -8.71 2.93
CA ARG A 94 -5.58 -9.48 1.92
C ARG A 94 -4.12 -9.08 1.90
N ASN A 95 -3.81 -7.79 1.95
CA ASN A 95 -2.43 -7.31 2.04
C ASN A 95 -1.75 -7.78 3.33
N ALA A 96 -2.43 -7.73 4.47
CA ALA A 96 -1.93 -8.25 5.74
C ALA A 96 -1.63 -9.76 5.66
N ARG A 97 -2.53 -10.56 5.06
CA ARG A 97 -2.26 -11.99 4.82
C ARG A 97 -1.06 -12.21 3.93
N ARG A 98 -0.95 -11.50 2.80
CA ARG A 98 0.19 -11.59 1.90
C ARG A 98 1.52 -11.27 2.60
N LEU A 99 1.55 -10.24 3.46
CA LEU A 99 2.73 -9.90 4.25
C LEU A 99 3.07 -11.00 5.28
N ALA A 100 2.06 -11.58 5.93
CA ALA A 100 2.28 -12.71 6.83
C ALA A 100 2.82 -13.95 6.09
N ASP A 101 2.30 -14.25 4.90
CA ASP A 101 2.77 -15.36 4.04
C ASP A 101 4.22 -15.16 3.57
N LEU A 102 4.68 -13.90 3.48
CA LEU A 102 6.08 -13.53 3.21
C LEU A 102 6.98 -13.59 4.47
N GLY A 103 6.41 -13.95 5.64
CA GLY A 103 7.14 -14.15 6.89
C GLY A 103 7.33 -12.88 7.73
N TYR A 104 6.48 -11.87 7.55
CA TYR A 104 6.45 -10.69 8.42
C TYR A 104 5.50 -10.89 9.61
N ASP A 105 5.90 -10.37 10.77
CA ASP A 105 5.03 -10.16 11.92
C ASP A 105 4.12 -8.96 11.65
N VAL A 106 2.85 -9.24 11.34
CA VAL A 106 1.87 -8.21 10.97
C VAL A 106 1.08 -7.76 12.19
N VAL A 107 1.31 -6.51 12.61
CA VAL A 107 0.51 -5.82 13.62
C VAL A 107 -0.64 -5.08 12.94
N ARG A 108 -1.87 -5.26 13.45
CA ARG A 108 -3.07 -4.59 12.92
C ARG A 108 -3.47 -3.44 13.84
N ILE A 109 -3.69 -2.24 13.29
CA ILE A 109 -4.18 -1.07 14.04
C ILE A 109 -5.54 -0.61 13.50
N PRO A 110 -6.54 -0.34 14.37
CA PRO A 110 -7.81 0.23 13.91
C PRO A 110 -7.60 1.57 13.22
N MET A 111 -8.16 1.73 12.03
CA MET A 111 -8.27 3.03 11.37
C MET A 111 -9.39 3.85 12.04
N PRO A 112 -9.25 5.18 12.12
CA PRO A 112 -10.29 6.03 12.70
C PRO A 112 -11.58 5.92 11.89
N THR A 113 -12.72 5.94 12.58
CA THR A 113 -14.03 6.07 11.93
C THR A 113 -14.09 7.40 11.17
N PRO A 114 -14.61 7.42 9.94
CA PRO A 114 -14.75 8.65 9.16
C PRO A 114 -15.52 9.74 9.95
N TYR A 115 -14.93 10.92 10.06
CA TYR A 115 -15.50 12.05 10.80
C TYR A 115 -16.65 12.73 10.03
N CYS A 116 -16.58 12.73 8.70
CA CYS A 116 -17.65 13.22 7.84
C CYS A 116 -18.57 12.06 7.48
N ARG A 117 -19.68 11.92 8.21
CA ARG A 117 -20.86 11.26 7.64
C ARG A 117 -21.54 12.33 6.80
N ASP A 118 -21.73 12.07 5.51
CA ASP A 118 -22.66 12.87 4.73
C ASP A 118 -24.03 12.73 5.41
N GLU A 119 -24.39 13.72 6.23
CA GLU A 119 -25.77 13.88 6.66
C GLU A 119 -26.54 14.20 5.38
N GLY A 120 -27.20 13.17 4.84
CA GLY A 120 -27.83 13.20 3.54
C GLY A 120 -28.50 14.54 3.25
N GLY A 121 -27.98 15.23 2.24
CA GLY A 121 -28.64 16.39 1.67
C GLY A 121 -30.02 15.95 1.19
N THR A 122 -31.04 16.44 1.88
CA THR A 122 -32.45 16.38 1.49
C THR A 122 -32.70 17.10 0.18
#